data_AF-A0A077PLE9-F1
#
_entry.id   AF-A0A077PLE9-F1
#
_cell.length_a   1.000
_cell.length_b   1.000
_cell.length_c   1.000
_cell.angle_alpha   90.00
_cell.angle_beta   90.00
_cell.angle_gamma   90.00
#
_symmetry.space_group_name_H-M   'P 1'
#
loop_
_entity.id
_entity.type
_entity.pdbx_description
1 polymer ?
#
loop_
_entity_poly.entity_id
_entity_poly.type
_entity_poly.pdbx_seq_one_letter_code
_entity_poly.pdbx_strand_id
1 'polypeptide(L)'
;MNNKNIDFSSRSRNISLTKDKETFIPNGRAAGANAAIEWVRNSWEIVKPNLGNWILLLFLYLICFTIILLVPFINLIALFIAPVFMGGFMAICEEYRKKGSFNIGLFFHGFKKNFGSLLNKFS
;
A
#
# COMPACT_ATOMS: atom_id res chain seq x y z
N MET A 1 -42.02 26.70 21.00
CA MET A 1 -40.96 25.94 20.28
C MET A 1 -39.61 26.47 20.74
N ASN A 2 -38.77 25.66 21.38
CA ASN A 2 -37.46 26.06 21.92
C ASN A 2 -36.36 25.48 21.02
N ASN A 3 -35.63 26.34 20.29
CA ASN A 3 -34.54 25.94 19.40
C ASN A 3 -33.24 25.77 20.20
N LYS A 4 -32.93 24.53 20.60
CA LYS A 4 -31.60 24.22 21.13
C LYS A 4 -30.59 24.32 19.99
N ASN A 5 -29.83 25.43 19.97
CA ASN A 5 -28.67 25.62 19.10
C ASN A 5 -27.61 24.56 19.46
N ILE A 6 -27.51 23.54 18.61
CA ILE A 6 -26.46 22.54 18.65
C ILE A 6 -25.15 23.20 18.17
N ASP A 7 -24.26 23.48 19.12
CA ASP A 7 -22.97 24.12 18.86
C ASP A 7 -21.95 23.11 18.30
N PHE A 8 -21.80 23.13 16.98
CA PHE A 8 -20.82 22.35 16.23
C PHE A 8 -19.37 22.83 16.41
N SER A 9 -19.14 24.00 17.03
CA SER A 9 -17.81 24.60 17.26
C SER A 9 -16.93 23.76 18.20
N SER A 10 -17.54 23.06 19.15
CA SER A 10 -16.80 22.24 20.12
C SER A 10 -16.21 20.97 19.49
N ARG A 11 -16.89 20.34 18.53
CA ARG A 11 -16.42 19.11 17.86
C ARG A 11 -15.23 19.38 16.93
N SER A 12 -15.21 20.52 16.24
CA SER A 12 -14.17 20.87 15.26
C SER A 12 -12.81 21.17 15.91
N ARG A 13 -12.80 21.79 17.10
CA ARG A 13 -11.57 22.09 17.86
C ARG A 13 -10.84 20.85 18.37
N ASN A 14 -11.56 19.74 18.55
CA ASN A 14 -10.99 18.49 19.06
C ASN A 14 -10.37 17.64 17.93
N ILE A 15 -10.75 17.88 16.67
CA ILE A 15 -10.27 17.11 15.51
C ILE A 15 -8.94 17.67 14.99
N SER A 16 -8.59 18.92 15.33
CA SER A 16 -7.39 19.61 14.86
C SER A 16 -6.16 19.48 15.77
N LEU A 17 -6.27 18.83 16.94
CA LEU A 17 -5.18 18.71 17.93
C LEU A 17 -4.49 17.34 17.98
N THR A 18 -4.95 16.34 17.23
CA THR A 18 -4.28 15.02 17.12
C THR A 18 -3.99 14.59 15.68
N LYS A 19 -4.08 15.52 14.73
CA LYS A 19 -3.67 15.27 13.35
C LYS A 19 -2.28 15.86 13.22
N ASP A 20 -1.27 15.01 13.33
CA ASP A 20 0.11 15.33 12.98
C ASP A 20 0.10 16.21 11.72
N LYS A 21 0.62 17.42 11.85
CA LYS A 21 0.61 18.41 10.77
C LYS A 21 1.45 17.87 9.63
N GLU A 22 0.82 17.17 8.70
CA GLU A 22 1.34 16.98 7.36
C GLU A 22 1.34 18.35 6.69
N THR A 23 2.39 19.12 6.99
CA THR A 23 2.59 20.46 6.46
C THR A 23 2.83 20.31 4.96
N PHE A 24 1.80 20.54 4.16
CA PHE A 24 1.90 20.54 2.72
C PHE A 24 2.94 21.57 2.29
N ILE A 25 4.04 21.13 1.65
CA ILE A 25 5.08 22.01 1.14
C ILE A 25 4.77 22.26 -0.34
N PRO A 26 4.22 23.43 -0.71
CA PRO A 26 3.68 23.67 -2.05
C PRO A 26 4.73 23.57 -3.16
N ASN A 27 6.01 23.74 -2.84
CA ASN A 27 7.13 23.65 -3.80
C ASN A 27 7.93 22.34 -3.69
N GLY A 28 7.42 21.36 -2.93
CA GLY A 28 8.14 20.13 -2.61
C GLY A 28 9.27 20.35 -1.60
N ARG A 29 9.66 19.27 -0.93
CA ARG A 29 10.83 19.30 -0.04
C ARG A 29 12.08 19.15 -0.90
N ALA A 30 12.91 20.18 -1.00
CA ALA A 30 14.26 20.04 -1.53
C ALA A 30 15.02 19.07 -0.62
N ALA A 31 15.27 17.86 -1.12
CA ALA A 31 16.09 16.88 -0.44
C ALA A 31 17.55 17.15 -0.85
N GLY A 32 18.45 17.27 0.13
CA GLY A 32 19.87 17.49 -0.17
C GLY A 32 20.43 16.39 -1.08
N ALA A 33 21.54 16.64 -1.77
CA ALA A 33 22.14 15.69 -2.71
C ALA A 33 22.38 14.29 -2.12
N ASN A 34 22.57 14.19 -0.80
CA ASN A 34 22.80 12.94 -0.09
C ASN A 34 21.51 12.18 0.31
N ALA A 35 20.34 12.80 0.19
CA ALA A 35 19.09 12.22 0.67
C ALA A 35 18.69 10.95 -0.10
N ALA A 36 19.04 10.84 -1.39
CA ALA A 36 18.80 9.63 -2.16
C ALA A 36 19.63 8.44 -1.64
N ILE A 37 20.91 8.68 -1.30
CA ILE A 37 21.81 7.65 -0.77
C ILE A 37 21.32 7.22 0.63
N GLU A 38 20.94 8.17 1.46
CA GLU A 38 20.38 7.90 2.78
C GLU A 38 19.07 7.12 2.69
N TRP A 39 18.20 7.46 1.73
CA TRP A 39 16.98 6.69 1.48
C TRP A 39 17.26 5.24 1.05
N VAL A 40 18.23 5.01 0.17
CA VAL A 40 18.63 3.65 -0.23
C VAL A 40 19.20 2.88 0.96
N ARG A 41 20.06 3.53 1.76
CA ARG A 41 20.63 2.92 2.97
C ARG A 41 19.56 2.53 3.97
N ASN A 42 18.62 3.43 4.25
CA ASN A 42 17.51 3.17 5.17
C ASN A 42 16.60 2.06 4.63
N SER A 43 16.38 2.01 3.33
CA SER A 43 15.62 0.92 2.69
C SER A 43 16.32 -0.43 2.85
N TRP A 44 17.65 -0.46 2.80
CA TRP A 44 18.41 -1.69 3.02
C TRP A 44 18.27 -2.23 4.44
N GLU A 45 18.24 -1.36 5.46
CA GLU A 45 17.99 -1.75 6.86
C GLU A 45 16.60 -2.37 7.06
N ILE A 46 15.63 -2.02 6.20
CA ILE A 46 14.29 -2.63 6.19
C ILE A 46 14.34 -4.04 5.60
N VAL A 47 15.14 -4.27 4.55
CA VAL A 47 15.15 -5.54 3.80
C VAL A 47 16.05 -6.60 4.45
N LYS A 48 17.20 -6.19 4.99
CA LYS A 48 18.25 -7.08 5.53
C LYS A 48 17.76 -8.04 6.64
N PRO A 49 16.92 -7.65 7.61
CA PRO A 49 16.51 -8.54 8.71
C PRO A 49 15.68 -9.74 8.25
N ASN A 50 14.96 -9.64 7.12
CA ASN A 50 14.05 -10.67 6.63
C ASN A 50 14.28 -10.96 5.14
N LEU A 51 15.53 -11.00 4.71
CA LEU A 51 15.91 -11.15 3.30
C LEU A 51 15.25 -12.37 2.63
N GLY A 52 15.12 -13.48 3.37
CA GLY A 52 14.50 -14.72 2.87
C GLY A 52 13.04 -14.55 2.46
N ASN A 53 12.25 -13.80 3.24
CA ASN A 53 10.85 -13.53 2.89
C ASN A 53 10.74 -12.61 1.68
N TRP A 54 11.63 -11.63 1.54
CA TRP A 54 11.69 -10.75 0.36
C TRP A 54 12.08 -11.52 -0.91
N ILE A 55 13.03 -12.45 -0.82
CA ILE A 55 13.42 -13.33 -1.92
C ILE A 55 12.27 -14.24 -2.31
N LEU A 56 11.58 -14.84 -1.33
CA LEU A 56 10.41 -15.67 -1.60
C LEU A 56 9.29 -14.88 -2.28
N LEU A 57 9.05 -13.64 -1.86
CA LEU A 57 8.10 -12.73 -2.50
C LEU A 57 8.49 -12.43 -3.95
N LEU A 58 9.78 -12.19 -4.22
CA LEU A 58 10.30 -11.98 -5.57
C LEU A 58 10.11 -13.23 -6.44
N PHE A 59 10.44 -14.41 -5.93
CA PHE A 59 10.23 -15.68 -6.63
C PHE A 59 8.76 -15.89 -6.99
N LEU A 60 7.86 -15.66 -6.04
CA LEU A 60 6.42 -15.79 -6.27
C LEU A 60 5.93 -14.83 -7.36
N TYR A 61 6.39 -13.57 -7.32
CA TYR A 61 6.09 -12.59 -8.36
C TYR A 61 6.60 -13.03 -9.73
N LEU A 62 7.83 -13.53 -9.82
CA LEU A 62 8.40 -14.04 -11.07
C LEU A 62 7.60 -15.21 -11.62
N ILE A 63 7.22 -16.18 -10.79
CA ILE A 63 6.39 -17.31 -11.20
C ILE A 63 5.06 -16.82 -11.78
N CYS A 64 4.37 -15.93 -11.08
CA CYS A 64 3.12 -15.34 -11.58
C CYS A 64 3.33 -14.63 -12.92
N PHE A 65 4.40 -13.85 -13.04
CA PHE A 65 4.72 -13.11 -14.26
C PHE A 65 5.02 -14.05 -15.43
N THR A 66 5.79 -15.11 -15.22
CA THR A 66 6.06 -16.14 -16.22
C THR A 66 4.77 -16.81 -16.69
N ILE A 67 3.88 -17.19 -15.77
CA ILE A 67 2.58 -17.79 -16.13
C ILE A 67 1.77 -16.85 -17.02
N ILE A 68 1.75 -15.55 -16.71
CA ILE A 68 1.02 -14.54 -17.50
C ILE A 68 1.60 -14.44 -18.93
N LEU A 69 2.93 -14.46 -19.06
CA LEU A 69 3.60 -14.40 -20.37
C LEU A 69 3.31 -15.62 -21.26
N LEU A 70 3.02 -16.79 -20.67
CA LEU A 70 2.67 -17.99 -21.43
C LEU A 70 1.27 -17.92 -22.07
N VAL A 71 0.40 -17.01 -21.63
CA VAL A 71 -0.96 -16.89 -22.14
C VAL A 71 -0.99 -15.89 -23.30
N PRO A 72 -1.06 -16.35 -24.57
CA PRO A 72 -1.22 -15.43 -25.70
C PRO A 72 -2.58 -14.72 -25.62
N PHE A 73 -2.63 -13.46 -26.06
CA PHE A 73 -3.84 -12.62 -26.12
C PHE A 73 -4.45 -12.15 -24.77
N ILE A 74 -3.74 -12.25 -23.64
CA ILE A 74 -4.23 -11.77 -22.33
C ILE A 74 -4.24 -10.23 -22.16
N ASN A 75 -3.88 -9.47 -23.19
CA ASN A 75 -3.59 -8.03 -23.12
C ASN A 75 -4.69 -7.17 -22.47
N LEU A 76 -5.97 -7.49 -22.70
CA LEU A 76 -7.08 -6.73 -22.09
C LEU A 76 -7.21 -6.96 -20.58
N ILE A 77 -6.92 -8.17 -20.11
CA ILE A 77 -7.00 -8.56 -18.70
C ILE A 77 -5.71 -8.20 -17.96
N ALA A 78 -4.57 -8.21 -18.66
CA ALA A 78 -3.27 -7.82 -18.14
C ALA A 78 -3.27 -6.40 -17.54
N LEU A 79 -4.07 -5.48 -18.09
CA LEU A 79 -4.22 -4.12 -17.59
C LEU A 79 -4.74 -4.07 -16.14
N PHE A 80 -5.59 -5.03 -15.75
CA PHE A 80 -6.13 -5.14 -14.39
C PHE A 80 -5.23 -5.96 -13.46
N ILE A 81 -4.32 -6.76 -14.01
CA ILE A 81 -3.37 -7.57 -13.24
C ILE A 81 -2.39 -6.67 -12.46
N ALA A 82 -1.84 -5.64 -13.11
CA ALA A 82 -0.85 -4.74 -12.52
C ALA A 82 -1.33 -4.06 -11.21
N PRO A 83 -2.51 -3.40 -11.17
CA PRO A 83 -3.01 -2.81 -9.92
C PRO A 83 -3.35 -3.84 -8.84
N VAL A 84 -3.73 -5.07 -9.21
CA VAL A 84 -4.00 -6.15 -8.25
C VAL A 84 -2.72 -6.63 -7.57
N PHE A 85 -1.65 -6.86 -8.33
CA PHE A 85 -0.33 -7.16 -7.78
C PHE A 85 0.16 -6.00 -6.91
N MET A 86 -0.02 -4.75 -7.36
CA MET A 86 0.38 -3.58 -6.58
C MET A 86 -0.36 -3.49 -5.25
N GLY A 87 -1.66 -3.82 -5.21
CA GLY A 87 -2.43 -3.94 -3.98
C GLY A 87 -1.90 -5.02 -3.03
N GLY A 88 -1.45 -6.16 -3.57
CA GLY A 88 -0.78 -7.22 -2.82
C GLY A 88 0.54 -6.77 -2.20
N PHE A 89 1.41 -6.12 -2.99
CA PHE A 89 2.66 -5.53 -2.50
C PHE A 89 2.41 -4.50 -1.41
N MET A 90 1.42 -3.61 -1.59
CA MET A 90 1.12 -2.58 -0.60
C MET A 90 0.58 -3.17 0.71
N ALA A 91 -0.21 -4.25 0.64
CA ALA A 91 -0.66 -4.98 1.83
C ALA A 91 0.51 -5.63 2.59
N ILE A 92 1.49 -6.18 1.87
CA ILE A 92 2.72 -6.73 2.45
C ILE A 92 3.55 -5.62 3.11
N CYS A 93 3.77 -4.49 2.43
CA CYS A 93 4.51 -3.35 2.98
C CYS A 93 3.84 -2.82 4.27
N GLU A 94 2.51 -2.75 4.28
CA GLU A 94 1.76 -2.29 5.46
C GLU A 94 1.82 -3.30 6.62
N GLU A 95 1.79 -4.61 6.35
CA GLU A 95 1.99 -5.60 7.40
C GLU A 95 3.42 -5.55 7.94
N TYR A 96 4.41 -5.46 7.04
CA TYR A 96 5.81 -5.36 7.43
C TYR A 96 6.08 -4.13 8.28
N ARG A 97 5.50 -2.99 7.92
CA ARG A 97 5.58 -1.75 8.72
C ARG A 97 5.02 -1.92 10.13
N LYS A 98 3.97 -2.73 10.30
CA LYS A 98 3.31 -2.95 11.60
C LYS A 98 4.00 -4.01 12.46
N LYS A 99 4.51 -5.07 11.84
CA LYS A 99 4.95 -6.29 12.56
C LYS A 99 6.42 -6.62 12.37
N GLY A 100 7.15 -5.89 11.51
CA GLY A 100 8.53 -6.20 11.14
C GLY A 100 8.69 -7.54 10.41
N SER A 101 7.59 -8.16 10.00
CA SER A 101 7.52 -9.42 9.25
C SER A 101 6.23 -9.44 8.45
N PHE A 102 6.17 -10.22 7.38
CA PHE A 102 4.98 -10.35 6.55
C PHE A 102 4.73 -11.81 6.17
N ASN A 103 3.45 -12.15 6.01
CA ASN A 103 3.06 -13.46 5.49
C ASN A 103 2.89 -13.42 3.97
N ILE A 104 3.51 -14.37 3.25
CA ILE A 104 3.40 -14.48 1.79
C ILE A 104 1.94 -14.60 1.30
N GLY A 105 1.06 -15.18 2.12
CA GLY A 105 -0.36 -15.30 1.80
C GLY A 105 -1.06 -13.94 1.58
N LEU A 106 -0.48 -12.84 2.09
CA LEU A 106 -0.98 -11.50 1.83
C LEU A 106 -0.73 -11.00 0.41
N PHE A 107 0.20 -11.60 -0.33
CA PHE A 107 0.41 -11.27 -1.73
C PHE A 107 -0.87 -11.44 -2.54
N PHE A 108 -1.63 -12.51 -2.25
CA PHE A 108 -2.92 -12.78 -2.89
C PHE A 108 -4.10 -12.01 -2.27
N HIS A 109 -3.86 -11.22 -1.22
CA HIS A 109 -4.92 -10.47 -0.55
C HIS A 109 -5.49 -9.36 -1.45
N GLY A 110 -4.67 -8.83 -2.37
CA GLY A 110 -5.12 -7.92 -3.42
C GLY A 110 -6.18 -8.55 -4.33
N PHE A 111 -6.03 -9.84 -4.64
CA PHE A 111 -7.07 -10.60 -5.35
C PHE A 111 -8.29 -10.79 -4.44
N LYS A 112 -8.12 -11.24 -3.20
CA LYS A 112 -9.25 -11.52 -2.29
C LYS A 112 -10.14 -10.30 -1.99
N LYS A 113 -9.54 -9.15 -1.67
CA LYS A 113 -10.27 -7.95 -1.23
C LYS A 113 -10.90 -7.18 -2.39
N ASN A 114 -10.20 -7.07 -3.51
CA ASN A 114 -10.71 -6.30 -4.66
C ASN A 114 -11.54 -7.16 -5.64
N PHE A 115 -11.25 -8.45 -5.87
CA PHE A 115 -12.15 -9.30 -6.70
C PHE A 115 -13.48 -9.60 -5.99
N GLY A 116 -13.45 -9.90 -4.68
CA GLY A 116 -14.67 -10.24 -3.94
C GLY A 116 -15.67 -9.08 -3.86
N SER A 117 -15.18 -7.86 -3.64
CA SER A 117 -16.01 -6.65 -3.64
C SER A 117 -16.56 -6.28 -5.02
N LEU A 118 -15.93 -6.74 -6.11
CA LEU A 118 -16.43 -6.54 -7.47
C LEU A 118 -17.54 -7.54 -7.81
N LEU A 119 -17.42 -8.81 -7.41
CA LEU A 119 -18.46 -9.81 -7.62
C LEU A 119 -19.73 -9.53 -6.80
N ASN A 120 -19.58 -9.05 -5.57
CA ASN A 120 -20.74 -8.71 -4.72
C ASN A 120 -21.50 -7.45 -5.15
N LYS A 121 -21.04 -6.73 -6.18
CA LYS A 121 -21.74 -5.58 -6.76
C LYS A 121 -22.61 -5.96 -7.98
N PHE A 122 -22.59 -7.23 -8.38
CA PHE A 122 -23.38 -7.77 -9.49
C PHE A 122 -24.38 -8.87 -9.07
N SER A 123 -24.56 -9.09 -7.77
CA SER A 123 -25.66 -9.87 -7.19
C SER A 123 -26.62 -8.95 -6.43
#